data_AF-A0A7Z6T2C3-F1
#
_entry.id   AF-A0A7Z6T2C3-F1
#
_cell.length_a   1.000
_cell.length_b   1.000
_cell.length_c   1.000
_cell.angle_alpha   90.00
_cell.angle_beta   90.00
_cell.angle_gamma   90.00
#
_symmetry.space_group_name_H-M   'P 1'
#
loop_
_entity.id
_entity.type
_entity.pdbx_description
1 polymer ?
#
loop_
_entity_poly.entity_id
_entity_poly.type
_entity_poly.pdbx_seq_one_letter_code
_entity_poly.pdbx_strand_id
1 'polypeptide(L)'
;MKRTTAALAVIAASLTGCTTGITEASPEPAQASSASPEYGPDDCLARLDRIYVSGVPRDISDGAECASLTPVEYAGLVGQVLEDHQDESIKKLRNTVPWDVAWDGLDVEMQEATCELLRTEGIYEVGDQLGGGRADEDDVEMALYFLTDRCEA
;
A
#
# COMPACT_ATOMS: atom_id res chain seq x y z
N MET A 1 1.21 4.48 -56.61
CA MET A 1 1.46 3.02 -56.69
C MET A 1 2.15 2.65 -55.38
N LYS A 2 1.71 1.76 -54.50
CA LYS A 2 0.84 0.58 -54.53
C LYS A 2 -0.15 0.65 -53.34
N ARG A 3 -1.35 0.13 -53.56
CA ARG A 3 -2.37 -0.19 -52.56
C ARG A 3 -2.16 -1.65 -52.13
N THR A 4 -2.36 -1.97 -50.87
CA THR A 4 -2.71 -3.35 -50.49
C THR A 4 -3.69 -3.33 -49.32
N THR A 5 -4.78 -4.06 -49.52
CA THR A 5 -6.03 -4.06 -48.78
C THR A 5 -6.27 -5.45 -48.19
N ALA A 6 -7.07 -5.50 -47.12
CA ALA A 6 -7.83 -6.65 -46.59
C ALA A 6 -7.01 -7.76 -45.88
N ALA A 7 -7.51 -8.44 -44.84
CA ALA A 7 -8.90 -8.87 -44.64
C ALA A 7 -9.34 -9.00 -43.17
N LEU A 8 -10.63 -8.72 -42.97
CA LEU A 8 -11.46 -9.13 -41.83
C LEU A 8 -11.68 -10.66 -41.84
N ALA A 9 -11.73 -11.27 -40.67
CA ALA A 9 -12.37 -12.57 -40.47
C ALA A 9 -13.39 -12.43 -39.32
N VAL A 10 -14.66 -12.33 -39.71
CA VAL A 10 -15.84 -12.46 -38.85
C VAL A 10 -16.13 -13.96 -38.73
N ILE A 11 -16.20 -14.50 -37.50
CA ILE A 11 -16.72 -15.84 -37.27
C ILE A 11 -18.03 -15.70 -36.50
N ALA A 12 -19.13 -15.99 -37.19
CA ALA A 12 -20.48 -16.00 -36.68
C ALA A 12 -20.88 -17.40 -36.17
N ALA A 13 -21.51 -17.39 -34.99
CA ALA A 13 -22.60 -18.22 -34.49
C ALA A 13 -22.74 -19.71 -34.89
N SER A 14 -22.84 -20.55 -33.86
CA SER A 14 -23.67 -21.77 -33.89
C SER A 14 -24.58 -21.80 -32.65
N LEU A 15 -25.84 -21.42 -32.85
CA LEU A 15 -26.97 -21.69 -31.96
C LEU A 15 -27.62 -23.00 -32.42
N THR A 16 -27.57 -24.07 -31.63
CA THR A 16 -28.53 -25.18 -31.74
C THR A 16 -28.56 -26.00 -30.45
N GLY A 17 -29.74 -26.13 -29.83
CA GLY A 17 -29.94 -27.06 -28.72
C GLY A 17 -31.13 -26.75 -27.80
N CYS A 18 -32.35 -26.69 -28.33
CA CYS A 18 -33.56 -26.83 -27.51
C CYS A 18 -33.83 -28.32 -27.26
N THR A 19 -33.81 -28.76 -25.99
CA THR A 19 -34.45 -30.02 -25.59
C THR A 19 -35.36 -29.74 -24.39
N THR A 20 -36.67 -29.87 -24.62
CA THR A 20 -37.70 -29.85 -23.59
C THR A 20 -37.65 -31.16 -22.81
N GLY A 21 -37.42 -31.09 -21.50
CA GLY A 21 -37.53 -32.20 -20.57
C GLY A 21 -37.93 -31.67 -19.19
N ILE A 22 -39.16 -31.96 -18.77
CA ILE A 22 -39.69 -31.65 -17.44
C ILE A 22 -39.23 -32.77 -16.49
N THR A 23 -38.49 -32.45 -15.42
CA THR A 23 -38.42 -33.25 -14.19
C THR A 23 -37.91 -32.37 -13.03
N GLU A 24 -38.83 -32.17 -12.08
CA GLU A 24 -38.66 -32.06 -10.62
C GLU A 24 -37.54 -31.21 -9.99
N ALA A 25 -37.97 -30.34 -9.07
CA ALA A 25 -37.17 -29.41 -8.32
C ALA A 25 -35.99 -30.08 -7.59
N SER A 26 -34.78 -29.70 -7.99
CA SER A 26 -33.56 -29.93 -7.25
C SER A 26 -33.46 -28.85 -6.16
N PRO A 27 -33.33 -29.17 -4.86
CA PRO A 27 -32.90 -28.17 -3.90
C PRO A 27 -31.46 -27.81 -4.25
N GLU A 28 -31.32 -26.62 -4.82
CA GLU A 28 -30.07 -25.90 -5.03
C GLU A 28 -29.18 -26.08 -3.78
N PRO A 29 -27.91 -26.55 -3.91
CA PRO A 29 -26.99 -26.48 -2.80
C PRO A 29 -26.83 -25.01 -2.45
N ALA A 30 -27.26 -24.67 -1.23
CA ALA A 30 -27.13 -23.34 -0.66
C ALA A 30 -25.76 -22.78 -1.03
N GLN A 31 -25.77 -21.61 -1.67
CA GLN A 31 -24.59 -20.83 -2.01
C GLN A 31 -23.61 -20.92 -0.85
N ALA A 32 -22.45 -21.54 -1.10
CA ALA A 32 -21.33 -21.40 -0.19
C ALA A 32 -21.08 -19.90 -0.06
N SER A 33 -21.41 -19.35 1.11
CA SER A 33 -21.05 -17.98 1.45
C SER A 33 -19.54 -17.94 1.32
N SER A 34 -19.06 -17.34 0.24
CA SER A 34 -17.65 -17.02 0.06
C SER A 34 -17.35 -15.99 1.13
N ALA A 35 -16.89 -16.46 2.29
CA ALA A 35 -16.35 -15.59 3.32
C ALA A 35 -15.29 -14.72 2.63
N SER A 36 -15.42 -13.40 2.79
CA SER A 36 -14.37 -12.50 2.38
C SER A 36 -13.06 -12.95 3.03
N PRO A 37 -11.92 -12.90 2.32
CA PRO A 37 -10.63 -13.20 2.94
C PRO A 37 -10.47 -12.34 4.20
N GLU A 38 -10.18 -12.99 5.32
CA GLU A 38 -9.71 -12.27 6.51
C GLU A 38 -8.23 -11.99 6.28
N TYR A 39 -7.89 -10.71 6.08
CA TYR A 39 -6.51 -10.28 5.93
C TYR A 39 -5.90 -9.98 7.30
N GLY A 40 -4.66 -10.41 7.49
CA GLY A 40 -3.86 -10.08 8.66
C GLY A 40 -2.66 -9.18 8.34
N PRO A 41 -1.89 -8.77 9.36
CA PRO A 41 -0.68 -7.96 9.17
C PRO A 41 0.32 -8.57 8.18
N ASP A 42 0.46 -9.90 8.17
CA ASP A 42 1.36 -10.62 7.25
C ASP A 42 0.94 -10.45 5.78
N ASP A 43 -0.36 -10.32 5.49
CA ASP A 43 -0.85 -10.09 4.13
C ASP A 43 -0.49 -8.68 3.65
N CYS A 44 -0.59 -7.68 4.53
CA CYS A 44 -0.12 -6.33 4.26
C CYS A 44 1.39 -6.31 3.99
N LEU A 45 2.17 -6.95 4.87
CA LEU A 45 3.63 -7.03 4.74
C LEU A 45 4.05 -7.68 3.42
N ALA A 46 3.47 -8.83 3.07
CA ALA A 46 3.77 -9.52 1.83
C ALA A 46 3.39 -8.70 0.59
N ARG A 47 2.38 -7.84 0.71
CA ARG A 47 2.00 -6.92 -0.36
C ARG A 47 2.98 -5.75 -0.45
N LEU A 48 3.36 -5.13 0.68
CA LEU A 48 4.37 -4.07 0.75
C LEU A 48 5.70 -4.51 0.13
N ASP A 49 6.18 -5.70 0.52
CA ASP A 49 7.38 -6.33 -0.03
C ASP A 49 7.34 -6.46 -1.56
N ARG A 50 6.21 -6.94 -2.10
CA ARG A 50 6.03 -7.11 -3.55
C ARG A 50 6.04 -5.81 -4.33
N ILE A 51 5.54 -4.73 -3.73
CA ILE A 51 5.42 -3.42 -4.39
C ILE A 51 6.57 -2.48 -4.04
N TYR A 52 7.56 -2.97 -3.29
CA TYR A 52 8.72 -2.20 -2.90
C TYR A 52 9.49 -1.69 -4.13
N VAL A 53 9.65 -0.38 -4.24
CA VAL A 53 10.38 0.29 -5.33
C VAL A 53 10.98 1.57 -4.77
N SER A 54 12.31 1.72 -4.88
CA SER A 54 13.04 2.96 -4.54
C SER A 54 12.85 3.41 -3.09
N GLY A 55 13.57 2.81 -2.13
CA GLY A 55 13.74 3.33 -0.77
C GLY A 55 12.55 3.19 0.18
N VAL A 56 11.31 3.37 -0.29
CA VAL A 56 10.04 3.14 0.46
C VAL A 56 9.00 2.48 -0.45
N PRO A 57 8.18 1.53 0.04
CA PRO A 57 7.05 1.02 -0.74
C PRO A 57 6.05 2.14 -1.09
N ARG A 58 5.15 1.89 -2.05
CA ARG A 58 4.04 2.84 -2.28
C ARG A 58 3.01 2.71 -1.18
N ASP A 59 2.30 3.80 -0.90
CA ASP A 59 1.20 3.74 0.03
C ASP A 59 0.07 2.84 -0.46
N ILE A 60 -0.27 1.86 0.37
CA ILE A 60 -1.39 0.94 0.24
C ILE A 60 -2.13 0.77 1.58
N SER A 61 -2.01 1.75 2.49
CA SER A 61 -2.70 1.77 3.78
C SER A 61 -4.21 1.55 3.64
N ASP A 62 -4.83 2.16 2.62
CA ASP A 62 -6.25 1.96 2.26
C ASP A 62 -6.56 0.63 1.55
N GLY A 63 -5.54 -0.18 1.26
CA GLY A 63 -5.68 -1.48 0.62
C GLY A 63 -6.35 -2.49 1.55
N ALA A 64 -7.16 -3.40 1.01
CA ALA A 64 -7.91 -4.38 1.81
C ALA A 64 -7.03 -5.19 2.77
N GLU A 65 -5.78 -5.44 2.39
CA GLU A 65 -4.79 -6.17 3.19
C GLU A 65 -4.23 -5.36 4.37
N CYS A 66 -4.27 -4.02 4.30
CA CYS A 66 -3.67 -3.11 5.29
C CYS A 66 -4.72 -2.26 6.05
N ALA A 67 -5.96 -2.19 5.56
CA ALA A 67 -6.99 -1.25 6.03
C ALA A 67 -7.40 -1.41 7.51
N SER A 68 -7.07 -2.55 8.14
CA SER A 68 -7.32 -2.76 9.57
C SER A 68 -6.19 -2.26 10.47
N LEU A 69 -5.04 -1.90 9.89
CA LEU A 69 -3.86 -1.47 10.64
C LEU A 69 -4.00 0.00 11.03
N THR A 70 -3.54 0.31 12.23
CA THR A 70 -3.27 1.69 12.63
C THR A 70 -2.06 2.25 11.86
N PRO A 71 -1.91 3.58 11.76
CA PRO A 71 -0.74 4.18 11.12
C PRO A 71 0.60 3.73 11.72
N VAL A 72 0.66 3.50 13.04
CA VAL A 72 1.84 2.98 13.73
C VAL A 72 2.15 1.54 13.31
N GLU A 73 1.14 0.66 13.30
CA GLU A 73 1.32 -0.73 12.88
C GLU A 73 1.76 -0.81 11.41
N TYR A 74 1.14 -0.02 10.55
CA TYR A 74 1.50 0.05 9.15
C TYR A 74 2.93 0.59 8.93
N ALA A 75 3.32 1.65 9.63
CA ALA A 75 4.69 2.17 9.59
C ALA A 75 5.72 1.14 10.08
N GLY A 76 5.37 0.34 11.09
CA GLY A 76 6.19 -0.79 11.53
C GLY A 76 6.43 -1.83 10.43
N LEU A 77 5.39 -2.19 9.67
CA LEU A 77 5.53 -3.10 8.53
C LEU A 77 6.35 -2.49 7.39
N VAL A 78 6.20 -1.19 7.13
CA VAL A 78 7.04 -0.48 6.17
C VAL A 78 8.51 -0.56 6.61
N GLY A 79 8.82 -0.24 7.87
CA GLY A 79 10.17 -0.33 8.43
C GLY A 79 10.77 -1.74 8.28
N GLN A 80 9.97 -2.78 8.49
CA GLN A 80 10.40 -4.17 8.30
C GLN A 80 10.79 -4.48 6.85
N VAL A 81 10.02 -4.04 5.86
CA VAL A 81 10.38 -4.20 4.44
C VAL A 81 11.72 -3.52 4.15
N LEU A 82 11.95 -2.34 4.70
CA LEU A 82 13.21 -1.61 4.49
C LEU A 82 14.42 -2.34 5.07
N GLU A 83 14.27 -2.92 6.26
CA GLU A 83 15.29 -3.76 6.87
C GLU A 83 15.56 -5.04 6.04
N ASP A 84 14.51 -5.70 5.56
CA ASP A 84 14.58 -6.97 4.83
C ASP A 84 15.21 -6.83 3.44
N HIS A 85 14.93 -5.74 2.72
CA HIS A 85 15.59 -5.44 1.44
C HIS A 85 17.05 -5.03 1.61
N GLN A 86 17.56 -4.97 2.85
CA GLN A 86 18.86 -4.39 3.20
C GLN A 86 19.07 -3.05 2.53
N ASP A 87 17.97 -2.32 2.30
CA ASP A 87 18.11 -1.06 1.61
C ASP A 87 18.86 -0.17 2.59
N GLU A 88 20.02 0.27 2.12
CA GLU A 88 20.85 1.16 2.91
C GLU A 88 20.08 2.45 3.16
N SER A 89 18.91 2.72 2.56
CA SER A 89 18.04 3.84 2.93
C SER A 89 17.94 3.97 4.44
N ILE A 90 17.35 3.06 5.25
CA ILE A 90 17.24 3.27 6.72
C ILE A 90 18.61 3.40 7.45
N LYS A 91 19.66 2.72 6.99
CA LYS A 91 21.00 2.83 7.59
C LYS A 91 21.76 4.09 7.18
N LYS A 92 21.51 4.59 5.97
CA LYS A 92 22.06 5.82 5.37
C LYS A 92 21.26 7.03 5.86
N LEU A 93 19.95 6.88 6.06
CA LEU A 93 19.02 7.74 6.78
C LEU A 93 19.62 8.20 8.11
N ARG A 94 19.94 7.23 8.99
CA ARG A 94 20.48 7.49 10.33
C ARG A 94 21.88 8.10 10.33
N ASN A 95 22.62 8.01 9.23
CA ASN A 95 24.04 8.40 9.18
C ASN A 95 24.35 9.58 8.23
N THR A 96 23.44 9.98 7.34
CA THR A 96 23.75 10.91 6.23
C THR A 96 22.81 12.11 6.13
N VAL A 97 21.58 12.02 6.65
CA VAL A 97 20.59 13.12 6.60
C VAL A 97 20.31 13.62 8.03
N PRO A 98 20.41 14.93 8.32
CA PRO A 98 20.35 15.43 9.68
C PRO A 98 18.91 15.62 10.16
N TRP A 99 18.08 14.57 10.10
CA TRP A 99 16.70 14.66 10.56
C TRP A 99 16.60 14.85 12.07
N ASP A 100 17.60 14.41 12.84
CA ASP A 100 17.75 14.83 14.22
C ASP A 100 17.76 16.37 14.34
N VAL A 101 18.48 17.07 13.45
CA VAL A 101 18.54 18.54 13.44
C VAL A 101 17.22 19.16 12.99
N ALA A 102 16.54 18.55 12.02
CA ALA A 102 15.22 19.01 11.59
C ALA A 102 14.20 18.88 12.75
N TRP A 103 14.22 17.76 13.45
CA TRP A 103 13.41 17.50 14.65
C TRP A 103 13.71 18.48 15.77
N ASP A 104 15.00 18.65 16.11
CA ASP A 104 15.45 19.54 17.19
C ASP A 104 15.21 21.03 16.86
N GLY A 105 14.99 21.36 15.59
CA GLY A 105 14.58 22.69 15.13
C GLY A 105 13.11 23.02 15.38
N LEU A 106 12.26 22.00 15.59
CA LEU A 106 10.87 22.17 16.02
C LEU A 106 10.84 22.49 17.52
N ASP A 107 9.93 23.37 17.93
CA ASP A 107 9.61 23.52 19.35
C ASP A 107 8.80 22.32 19.86
N VAL A 108 8.69 22.21 21.18
CA VAL A 108 8.03 21.07 21.83
C VAL A 108 6.56 20.93 21.40
N GLU A 109 5.86 22.06 21.22
CA GLU A 109 4.45 22.04 20.79
C GLU A 109 4.31 21.50 19.37
N MET A 110 5.22 21.89 18.47
CA MET A 110 5.28 21.36 17.10
C MET A 110 5.69 19.89 17.08
N GLN A 111 6.65 19.47 17.90
CA GLN A 111 7.03 18.05 18.02
C GLN A 111 5.84 17.18 18.47
N GLU A 112 5.11 17.62 19.50
CA GLU A 112 3.90 16.93 19.97
C GLU A 112 2.82 16.87 18.88
N ALA A 113 2.57 17.99 18.19
CA ALA A 113 1.60 18.05 17.10
C ALA A 113 1.99 17.14 15.92
N THR A 114 3.27 17.10 15.57
CA THR A 114 3.79 16.19 14.53
C THR A 114 3.61 14.73 14.93
N CYS A 115 3.90 14.37 16.19
CA CYS A 115 3.66 13.00 16.66
C CYS A 115 2.18 12.60 16.62
N GLU A 116 1.28 13.51 17.00
CA GLU A 116 -0.15 13.24 16.92
C GLU A 116 -0.58 13.01 15.46
N LEU A 117 -0.19 13.89 14.55
CA LEU A 117 -0.45 13.75 13.12
C LEU A 117 0.09 12.44 12.54
N LEU A 118 1.31 12.03 12.91
CA LEU A 118 1.88 10.76 12.45
C LEU A 118 1.10 9.54 12.96
N ARG A 119 0.56 9.60 14.18
CA ARG A 119 -0.26 8.51 14.72
C ARG A 119 -1.66 8.46 14.14
N THR A 120 -2.20 9.58 13.68
CA THR A 120 -3.57 9.67 13.15
C THR A 120 -3.65 9.56 11.64
N GLU A 121 -2.78 10.27 10.92
CA GLU A 121 -2.79 10.39 9.45
C GLU A 121 -1.72 9.50 8.78
N GLY A 122 -0.64 9.19 9.51
CA GLY A 122 0.42 8.29 9.03
C GLY A 122 1.53 8.96 8.22
N ILE A 123 2.54 8.15 7.88
CA ILE A 123 3.82 8.62 7.36
C ILE A 123 3.74 9.24 5.95
N TYR A 124 2.80 8.81 5.12
CA TYR A 124 2.68 9.33 3.74
C TYR A 124 1.99 10.69 3.70
N GLU A 125 0.91 10.88 4.46
CA GLU A 125 0.22 12.17 4.56
C GLU A 125 1.11 13.21 5.23
N VAL A 126 1.78 12.85 6.33
CA VAL A 126 2.72 13.77 7.01
C VAL A 126 3.95 14.01 6.14
N GLY A 127 4.47 12.99 5.45
CA GLY A 127 5.53 13.15 4.45
C GLY A 127 5.14 14.18 3.39
N ASP A 128 3.93 14.10 2.83
CA ASP A 128 3.45 15.08 1.84
C ASP A 128 3.40 16.50 2.40
N GLN A 129 2.97 16.67 3.65
CA GLN A 129 2.99 17.96 4.33
C GLN A 129 4.42 18.50 4.52
N LEU A 130 5.37 17.63 4.89
CA LEU A 130 6.79 17.99 5.03
C LEU A 130 7.40 18.41 3.69
N GLY A 131 7.06 17.70 2.61
CA GLY A 131 7.45 18.00 1.23
C GLY A 131 6.71 19.17 0.57
N GLY A 132 5.78 19.83 1.28
CA GLY A 132 5.01 20.96 0.76
C GLY A 132 3.96 20.58 -0.29
N GLY A 133 3.35 19.41 -0.16
CA GLY A 133 2.28 18.87 -1.03
C GLY A 133 2.79 18.05 -2.22
N ARG A 134 4.08 17.67 -2.19
CA ARG A 134 4.75 16.84 -3.19
C ARG A 134 5.84 16.00 -2.55
N ALA A 135 5.46 15.16 -1.59
CA ALA A 135 6.39 14.24 -0.96
C ALA A 135 7.23 13.48 -2.01
N ASP A 136 8.54 13.51 -1.83
CA ASP A 136 9.41 12.52 -2.42
C ASP A 136 9.72 11.40 -1.41
N GLU A 137 10.61 10.49 -1.83
CA GLU A 137 11.07 9.36 -1.02
C GLU A 137 11.64 9.85 0.33
N ASP A 138 12.49 10.89 0.31
CA ASP A 138 13.17 11.40 1.51
C ASP A 138 12.16 11.99 2.52
N ASP A 139 11.08 12.61 2.05
CA ASP A 139 10.05 13.20 2.91
C ASP A 139 9.25 12.12 3.67
N VAL A 140 8.88 11.03 2.99
CA VAL A 140 8.18 9.91 3.61
C VAL A 140 9.11 9.14 4.56
N GLU A 141 10.37 8.98 4.17
CA GLU A 141 11.37 8.36 5.04
C GLU A 141 11.64 9.21 6.30
N MET A 142 11.63 10.54 6.19
CA MET A 142 11.74 11.44 7.34
C MET A 142 10.53 11.31 8.28
N ALA A 143 9.32 11.22 7.73
CA ALA A 143 8.10 11.00 8.50
C ALA A 143 8.13 9.64 9.21
N LEU A 144 8.62 8.60 8.54
CA LEU A 144 8.82 7.28 9.13
C LEU A 144 9.79 7.35 10.31
N TYR A 145 10.96 7.99 10.13
CA TYR A 145 11.95 8.18 11.19
C TYR A 145 11.39 8.97 12.38
N PHE A 146 10.64 10.05 12.15
CA PHE A 146 10.01 10.78 13.26
C PHE A 146 9.04 9.91 14.03
N LEU A 147 8.21 9.11 13.34
CA LEU A 147 7.29 8.21 14.03
C LEU A 147 8.05 7.15 14.84
N THR A 148 8.99 6.44 14.23
CA THR A 148 9.64 5.27 14.86
C THR A 148 10.70 5.63 15.89
N ASP A 149 11.51 6.65 15.63
CA ASP A 149 12.69 6.98 16.44
C ASP A 149 12.49 8.19 17.37
N ARG A 150 11.43 9.01 17.16
CA ARG A 150 11.15 10.18 18.01
C ARG A 150 9.85 10.04 18.79
N CYS A 151 8.78 9.62 18.13
CA CYS A 151 7.47 9.56 18.75
C CYS A 151 7.25 8.26 19.55
N GLU A 152 7.80 7.13 19.08
CA GLU A 152 7.62 5.80 19.69
C GLU A 152 8.87 5.26 20.42
N ALA A 153 9.95 6.06 20.51
CA ALA A 153 11.19 5.72 21.22
C ALA A 153 11.12 6.01 22.73
#